data_AF-A0A7S2NS04-F1
#
_entry.id   AF-A0A7S2NS04-F1
#
_cell.length_a   1.000
_cell.length_b   1.000
_cell.length_c   1.000
_cell.angle_alpha   90.00
_cell.angle_beta   90.00
_cell.angle_gamma   90.00
#
_symmetry.space_group_name_H-M   'P 1'
#
loop_
_entity.id
_entity.type
_entity.pdbx_description
1 polymer ?
#
loop_
_entity_poly.entity_id
_entity_poly.type
_entity_poly.pdbx_seq_one_letter_code
_entity_poly.pdbx_strand_id
1 'polypeptide(L)'
;GVSVAFGTPVGGVLFSLEEVSSDFPSRTLLRAFIASVVATLALSVTHLTGAEQLTLFHVRYTATCHPSEYVIFALLGVTGGLVGALFNFINIRWNALRAKPAYK
;
A
#
# COMPACT_ATOMS: atom_id res chain seq x y z
N GLY A 1 -7.19 -8.82 -0.38
CA GLY A 1 -6.69 -8.27 -1.67
C GLY A 1 -5.34 -7.64 -1.44
N VAL A 2 -5.30 -6.40 -0.98
CA VAL A 2 -4.07 -5.66 -0.62
C VAL A 2 -3.15 -6.48 0.29
N SER A 3 -3.71 -7.19 1.28
CA SER A 3 -2.94 -8.07 2.17
C SER A 3 -2.17 -9.19 1.47
N VAL A 4 -2.72 -9.78 0.41
CA VAL A 4 -2.06 -10.81 -0.40
C VAL A 4 -0.98 -10.19 -1.28
N ALA A 5 -1.21 -8.99 -1.83
CA ALA A 5 -0.22 -8.33 -2.68
C ALA A 5 1.08 -7.99 -1.94
N PHE A 6 0.99 -7.65 -0.65
CA PHE A 6 2.14 -7.23 0.15
C PHE A 6 2.56 -8.22 1.25
N GLY A 7 1.78 -9.27 1.49
CA GLY A 7 2.00 -10.20 2.61
C GLY A 7 1.71 -9.58 3.99
N THR A 8 0.91 -8.51 4.06
CA THR A 8 0.66 -7.74 5.30
C THR A 8 -0.83 -7.72 5.65
N PRO A 9 -1.31 -8.62 6.54
CA PRO A 9 -2.74 -8.75 6.81
C PRO A 9 -3.32 -7.51 7.52
N VAL A 10 -2.58 -6.92 8.46
CA VAL A 10 -2.98 -5.70 9.19
C VAL A 10 -3.02 -4.49 8.26
N GLY A 11 -1.96 -4.28 7.46
CA GLY A 11 -1.87 -3.17 6.51
C GLY A 11 -3.02 -3.16 5.49
N GLY A 12 -3.43 -4.33 5.00
CA GLY A 12 -4.56 -4.43 4.08
C GLY A 12 -5.91 -4.06 4.71
N VAL A 13 -6.09 -4.31 6.01
CA VAL A 13 -7.32 -3.93 6.73
C VAL A 13 -7.30 -2.45 7.07
N LEU A 14 -6.17 -1.91 7.54
CA LEU A 14 -6.01 -0.48 7.78
C LEU A 14 -6.25 0.33 6.50
N PHE A 15 -5.73 -0.12 5.36
CA PHE A 15 -6.02 0.49 4.07
C PHE A 15 -7.53 0.49 3.75
N SER A 16 -8.23 -0.61 4.05
CA SER A 16 -9.69 -0.65 3.83
C SER A 16 -10.48 0.26 4.77
N LEU A 17 -9.95 0.53 5.97
CA LEU A 17 -10.51 1.50 6.91
C LEU A 17 -10.27 2.94 6.47
N GLU A 18 -9.11 3.22 5.90
CA GLU A 18 -8.69 4.57 5.49
C GLU A 18 -9.32 5.00 4.17
N GLU A 19 -9.37 4.11 3.17
CA GLU A 19 -9.69 4.49 1.78
C GLU A 19 -11.05 3.97 1.26
N VAL A 20 -11.63 2.92 1.85
CA VAL A 20 -12.76 2.20 1.21
C VAL A 20 -14.12 2.54 1.81
N SER A 21 -14.22 2.83 3.11
CA SER A 21 -15.51 3.13 3.75
C SER A 21 -15.37 4.10 4.90
N SER A 22 -16.20 5.15 4.89
CA SER A 22 -16.29 6.14 5.97
C SER A 22 -16.82 5.54 7.28
N ASP A 23 -17.64 4.48 7.20
CA ASP A 23 -18.18 3.77 8.35
C ASP A 23 -17.75 2.30 8.34
N PHE A 24 -17.06 1.87 9.39
CA PHE A 24 -16.62 0.50 9.56
C PHE A 24 -17.11 -0.10 10.88
N PRO A 25 -18.28 -0.75 10.90
CA PRO A 25 -18.76 -1.38 12.12
C PRO A 25 -17.79 -2.48 12.57
N SER A 26 -17.62 -2.61 13.89
CA SER A 26 -16.65 -3.53 14.52
C SER A 26 -16.78 -4.99 14.05
N ARG A 27 -18.00 -5.44 13.74
CA ARG A 27 -18.25 -6.78 13.18
C ARG A 27 -17.69 -6.95 11.77
N THR A 28 -17.76 -5.92 10.94
CA THR A 28 -17.20 -5.93 9.57
C THR A 28 -15.68 -5.83 9.63
N LEU A 29 -15.13 -5.04 10.55
CA LEU A 29 -13.69 -4.97 10.80
C LEU A 29 -13.11 -6.36 11.12
N LEU A 30 -13.73 -7.09 12.06
CA LEU A 30 -13.27 -8.43 12.41
C LEU A 30 -13.36 -9.40 11.23
N ARG A 31 -14.44 -9.35 10.45
CA ARG A 31 -14.62 -10.20 9.25
C ARG A 31 -13.56 -9.90 8.19
N ALA A 32 -13.29 -8.62 7.93
CA ALA A 32 -12.24 -8.19 7.00
C ALA A 32 -10.85 -8.63 7.50
N PHE A 33 -10.60 -8.54 8.80
CA PHE A 33 -9.37 -9.01 9.42
C PHE A 33 -9.16 -10.51 9.26
N ILE A 34 -10.17 -11.33 9.60
CA ILE A 34 -10.09 -12.79 9.43
C ILE A 34 -9.86 -13.14 7.95
N ALA A 35 -10.61 -12.53 7.03
CA ALA A 35 -10.43 -12.75 5.60
C ALA A 35 -9.02 -12.38 5.12
N SER A 36 -8.47 -11.28 5.63
CA SER A 36 -7.11 -10.80 5.33
C SER A 36 -6.03 -11.77 5.80
N VAL A 37 -6.18 -12.30 7.02
CA VAL A 37 -5.28 -13.30 7.61
C VAL A 37 -5.33 -14.61 6.83
N VAL A 38 -6.53 -15.14 6.56
CA VAL A 38 -6.70 -16.39 5.80
C VAL A 38 -6.09 -16.27 4.41
N ALA A 39 -6.30 -15.14 3.73
CA ALA A 39 -5.74 -14.92 2.40
C ALA A 39 -4.19 -14.84 2.43
N THR A 40 -3.61 -14.21 3.45
CA THR A 40 -2.16 -14.14 3.62
C THR A 40 -1.58 -15.51 3.96
N LEU A 41 -2.24 -16.30 4.81
CA LEU A 41 -1.83 -17.68 5.12
C LEU A 41 -1.92 -18.58 3.89
N ALA A 42 -2.97 -18.44 3.08
CA ALA A 42 -3.08 -19.16 1.82
C ALA A 42 -1.92 -18.81 0.87
N LEU A 43 -1.49 -17.55 0.83
CA LEU A 43 -0.30 -17.13 0.10
C LEU A 43 0.99 -17.78 0.66
N SER A 44 1.14 -17.82 1.99
CA SER A 44 2.27 -18.48 2.67
C SER A 44 2.36 -19.97 2.33
N VAL A 45 1.21 -20.66 2.25
CA VAL A 45 1.16 -22.10 1.94
C VAL A 45 1.39 -22.36 0.45
N THR A 46 0.90 -21.48 -0.42
CA THR A 46 0.99 -21.67 -1.88
C THR A 46 2.35 -21.31 -2.47
N HIS A 47 3.20 -20.56 -1.76
CA HIS A 47 4.62 -20.30 -2.05
C HIS A 47 5.08 -20.63 -3.48
N LEU A 48 4.56 -19.90 -4.46
CA LEU A 48 4.78 -20.17 -5.89
C LEU A 48 6.17 -19.71 -6.39
N THR A 49 6.97 -19.05 -5.54
CA THR A 49 8.19 -18.33 -5.95
C THR A 49 9.48 -18.91 -5.36
N GLY A 50 9.40 -19.91 -4.46
CA GLY A 50 10.58 -20.51 -3.82
C GLY A 50 11.40 -19.57 -2.91
N ALA A 51 10.89 -18.37 -2.63
CA ALA A 51 11.53 -17.42 -1.72
C ALA A 51 11.21 -17.78 -0.26
N GLU A 52 12.21 -17.74 0.63
CA GLU A 52 12.02 -17.98 2.08
C GLU A 52 11.30 -16.83 2.82
N GLN A 53 10.83 -15.83 2.08
CA GLN A 53 10.35 -14.56 2.62
C GLN A 53 8.90 -14.31 2.20
N LEU A 54 8.02 -14.14 3.20
CA LEU A 54 6.59 -13.89 3.01
C LEU A 54 6.25 -12.48 2.51
N THR A 55 7.17 -11.52 2.67
CA THR A 55 6.98 -10.12 2.25
C THR A 55 7.93 -9.79 1.10
N LEU A 56 7.41 -9.12 0.07
CA LEU A 56 8.18 -8.76 -1.13
C LEU A 56 9.37 -7.84 -0.81
N PHE A 57 9.24 -7.04 0.24
CA PHE A 57 10.26 -6.10 0.69
C PHE A 57 10.67 -6.46 2.11
N HIS A 58 11.82 -7.09 2.25
CA HIS A 58 12.44 -7.35 3.55
C HIS A 58 13.77 -6.62 3.65
N VAL A 59 13.91 -5.81 4.69
CA VAL A 59 15.12 -5.06 4.98
C VAL A 59 15.75 -5.64 6.24
N ARG A 60 17.01 -6.09 6.13
CA ARG A 60 17.82 -6.46 7.30
C ARG A 60 18.44 -5.19 7.86
N TYR A 61 18.01 -4.78 9.04
CA TYR A 61 18.59 -3.63 9.73
C TYR A 61 19.98 -3.97 10.25
N THR A 62 20.99 -3.25 9.78
CA THR A 62 22.39 -3.37 10.26
C THR A 62 22.83 -2.20 11.13
N ALA A 63 22.04 -1.11 11.14
CA ALA A 63 22.33 0.11 11.88
C ALA A 63 21.05 0.67 12.51
N THR A 64 21.22 1.40 13.62
CA THR A 64 20.14 2.11 14.33
C THR A 64 19.95 3.51 13.75
N CYS A 65 18.69 3.94 13.57
CA CYS A 65 18.35 5.28 13.12
C CYS A 65 18.82 6.34 14.11
N HIS A 66 19.51 7.38 13.62
CA HIS A 66 19.91 8.53 14.43
C HIS A 66 18.82 9.61 14.43
N PRO A 67 18.56 10.30 15.56
CA PRO A 67 17.49 11.31 15.63
C PRO A 67 17.61 12.46 14.61
N SER A 68 18.81 12.77 14.13
CA SER A 68 19.04 13.76 13.07
C SER A 68 18.47 13.35 11.71
N GLU A 69 18.34 12.04 11.44
CA GLU A 69 17.86 11.50 10.17
C GLU A 69 16.35 11.72 9.99
N TYR A 70 15.59 11.92 11.08
CA TYR A 70 14.17 12.24 11.00
C TYR A 70 13.89 13.53 10.21
N VAL A 71 14.79 14.52 10.26
CA VAL A 71 14.66 15.75 9.47
C VAL A 71 14.76 15.44 7.97
N ILE A 72 15.69 14.56 7.59
CA ILE A 72 15.87 14.12 6.20
C ILE A 72 14.65 13.30 5.75
N PHE A 73 14.11 12.42 6.60
CA PHE A 73 12.89 11.69 6.30
C PHE A 73 11.66 12.59 6.13
N ALA A 74 11.53 13.67 6.92
CA ALA A 74 10.48 14.65 6.75
C ALA A 74 10.60 15.39 5.41
N LEU A 75 11.81 15.83 5.03
CA LEU A 75 12.05 16.46 3.73
C LEU A 75 11.76 15.49 2.57
N LEU A 76 12.15 14.23 2.68
CA LEU A 76 11.80 13.19 1.72
C LEU A 76 10.28 13.02 1.59
N GLY A 77 9.55 13.02 2.72
CA GLY A 77 8.08 13.00 2.71
C GLY A 77 7.46 14.18 1.96
N VAL A 78 7.94 15.40 2.20
CA VAL A 78 7.47 16.60 1.51
C VAL A 78 7.74 16.52 -0.01
N THR A 79 8.97 16.18 -0.38
CA THR A 79 9.34 16.06 -1.81
C THR A 79 8.55 14.95 -2.51
N GLY A 80 8.36 13.79 -1.86
CA GLY A 80 7.52 12.71 -2.35
C GLY A 80 6.06 13.12 -2.55
N GLY A 81 5.50 13.89 -1.60
CA GLY A 81 4.16 14.45 -1.72
C GLY A 81 4.01 15.41 -2.88
N LEU A 82 4.97 16.32 -3.09
CA LEU A 82 4.98 17.26 -4.22
C LEU A 82 5.06 16.54 -5.57
N VAL A 83 5.93 15.53 -5.68
CA VAL A 83 6.04 14.71 -6.89
C VAL A 83 4.76 13.91 -7.15
N GLY A 84 4.15 13.34 -6.10
CA GLY A 84 2.88 12.63 -6.20
C GLY A 84 1.72 13.53 -6.65
N ALA A 85 1.64 14.75 -6.12
CA ALA A 85 0.63 15.73 -6.54
C ALA A 85 0.81 16.13 -8.01
N LEU A 86 2.04 16.36 -8.46
CA LEU A 86 2.36 16.64 -9.85
C LEU A 86 1.99 15.45 -10.76
N PHE A 87 2.30 14.23 -10.36
CA PHE A 87 1.93 13.02 -11.10
C PHE A 87 0.41 12.91 -11.27
N ASN A 88 -0.36 13.13 -10.20
CA ASN A 88 -1.82 13.12 -10.26
C ASN A 88 -2.37 14.20 -11.21
N PHE A 89 -1.83 15.42 -11.14
CA PHE A 89 -2.22 16.50 -12.04
C PHE A 89 -2.01 16.13 -13.51
N ILE A 90 -0.83 15.60 -13.85
CA ILE A 90 -0.50 15.16 -15.21
C ILE A 90 -1.43 14.02 -15.63
N ASN A 91 -1.68 13.04 -14.77
CA ASN A 91 -2.53 11.89 -15.06
C ASN A 91 -3.98 12.33 -15.36
N ILE A 92 -4.56 13.20 -14.52
CA ILE A 92 -5.91 13.75 -14.74
C ILE A 92 -5.96 14.49 -16.09
N ARG A 93 -4.96 15.32 -16.39
CA ARG A 93 -4.90 16.05 -17.67
C ARG A 93 -4.80 15.10 -18.87
N TRP A 94 -3.98 14.06 -18.75
CA TRP A 94 -3.79 13.04 -19.77
C TRP A 94 -5.05 12.21 -19.99
N ASN A 95 -5.75 11.82 -18.92
CA ASN A 95 -7.01 11.11 -19.01
C ASN A 95 -8.09 11.97 -19.70
N ALA A 96 -8.15 13.26 -19.37
CA ALA A 96 -9.05 14.21 -20.03
C ALA A 96 -8.74 14.40 -21.53
N LEU A 97 -7.47 14.26 -21.95
CA LEU A 97 -7.10 14.25 -23.37
C LEU A 97 -7.58 12.97 -24.06
N ARG A 98 -7.37 11.81 -23.44
CA ARG A 98 -7.82 10.51 -23.97
C ARG A 98 -9.33 10.38 -24.08
N ALA A 99 -10.08 11.05 -23.20
CA ALA A 99 -11.54 11.04 -23.21
C ALA A 99 -12.14 11.84 -24.38
N LYS A 100 -11.35 12.64 -25.11
CA LYS A 100 -11.85 13.42 -26.25
C LYS A 100 -12.15 12.50 -27.44
N PRO A 101 -13.26 12.73 -28.17
CA PRO A 101 -13.66 11.90 -29.31
C PRO A 101 -12.68 11.97 -30.48
N ALA A 102 -11.81 12.99 -30.56
CA ALA A 102 -10.77 13.09 -31.58
C ALA A 102 -9.60 12.09 -31.39
N TYR A 103 -9.54 11.39 -30.25
CA TYR A 103 -8.50 10.40 -29.94
C TYR A 103 -9.01 8.94 -30.05
N LYS A 104 -10.32 8.73 -30.18
CA LYS A 104 -10.92 7.42 -30.51
C LYS A 104 -11.09 7.28 -32.01
#